data_AF-T1DVP8-F1
#
_entry.id   AF-T1DVP8-F1
#
_cell.length_a   1.000
_cell.length_b   1.000
_cell.length_c   1.000
_cell.angle_alpha   90.00
_cell.angle_beta   90.00
_cell.angle_gamma   90.00
#
_symmetry.space_group_name_H-M   'P 1'
#
loop_
_entity.id
_entity.type
_entity.pdbx_description
1 polymer ?
#
loop_
_entity_poly.entity_id
_entity_poly.type
_entity_poly.pdbx_seq_one_letter_code
_entity_poly.pdbx_strand_id
1 'polypeptide(L)'
;MKNLTFIDLFAGVGGFHLAFTKANSSAHCLFASEIDSSAQKTYHLNFPKTLLFGDITLKEMQDNIPQHFDILCAGFPCQAFSIAGHNVPIIKDDFGIRKLTPRECFNFQGYPKSFKLPNIANSKLYMQAGNSITYPLVKKIANEILKVL
;
A
#
# COMPACT_ATOMS: atom_id res chain seq x y z
N MET A 1 17.09 6.33 -17.20
CA MET A 1 15.91 6.90 -16.51
C MET A 1 16.42 7.72 -15.34
N LYS A 2 15.86 8.91 -15.10
CA LYS A 2 16.25 9.77 -13.97
C LYS A 2 15.99 9.03 -12.65
N ASN A 3 16.87 9.20 -11.67
CA ASN A 3 16.60 8.71 -10.31
C ASN A 3 15.41 9.49 -9.77
N LEU A 4 14.38 8.78 -9.33
CA LEU A 4 13.18 9.36 -8.74
C LEU A 4 13.18 9.05 -7.25
N THR A 5 12.98 10.05 -6.41
CA THR A 5 12.87 9.91 -4.97
C THR A 5 11.45 10.20 -4.51
N PHE A 6 10.93 9.36 -3.62
CA PHE A 6 9.60 9.57 -3.06
C PHE A 6 9.53 9.21 -1.59
N ILE A 7 8.51 9.72 -0.92
CA ILE A 7 8.12 9.31 0.43
C ILE A 7 6.69 8.75 0.42
N ASP A 8 6.39 7.82 1.31
CA ASP A 8 5.10 7.12 1.40
C ASP A 8 4.51 7.22 2.81
N LEU A 9 3.58 8.16 3.02
CA LEU A 9 2.93 8.39 4.30
C LEU A 9 1.61 7.60 4.37
N PHE A 10 1.31 7.02 5.53
CA PHE A 10 0.16 6.10 5.68
C PHE A 10 0.28 4.95 4.65
N ALA A 11 1.48 4.38 4.57
CA ALA A 11 1.92 3.53 3.47
C ALA A 11 1.08 2.25 3.33
N GLY A 12 0.38 1.84 4.39
CA GLY A 12 -0.40 0.63 4.46
C GLY A 12 0.43 -0.58 4.09
N VAL A 13 -0.02 -1.30 3.06
CA VAL A 13 0.68 -2.47 2.53
C VAL A 13 1.80 -2.13 1.52
N GLY A 14 2.03 -0.84 1.24
CA GLY A 14 3.05 -0.35 0.31
C GLY A 14 2.59 -0.32 -1.14
N GLY A 15 1.34 0.09 -1.37
CA GLY A 15 0.75 0.16 -2.71
C GLY A 15 1.42 1.20 -3.61
N PHE A 16 1.67 2.39 -3.08
CA PHE A 16 2.42 3.44 -3.79
C PHE A 16 3.86 3.02 -4.01
N HIS A 17 4.53 2.50 -2.98
CA HIS A 17 5.87 1.93 -3.11
C HIS A 17 5.97 0.92 -4.26
N LEU A 18 5.05 -0.05 -4.33
CA LEU A 18 5.02 -1.02 -5.42
C LEU A 18 4.83 -0.35 -6.78
N ALA A 19 3.88 0.60 -6.87
CA ALA A 19 3.57 1.28 -8.12
C ALA A 19 4.78 2.04 -8.68
N PHE A 20 5.46 2.85 -7.85
CA PHE A 20 6.61 3.64 -8.29
C PHE A 20 7.82 2.77 -8.63
N THR A 21 8.16 1.78 -7.80
CA THR A 21 9.28 0.87 -8.07
C THR A 21 9.05 -0.03 -9.29
N LYS A 22 7.78 -0.32 -9.64
CA LYS A 22 7.42 -1.05 -10.87
C LYS A 22 7.28 -0.15 -12.10
N ALA A 23 7.09 1.15 -11.92
CA ALA A 23 7.06 2.14 -12.98
C ALA A 23 8.48 2.58 -13.38
N ASN A 24 9.37 2.74 -12.41
CA ASN A 24 10.78 3.08 -12.60
C ASN A 24 11.65 2.25 -11.64
N SER A 25 12.54 1.42 -12.21
CA SER A 25 13.47 0.58 -11.43
C SER A 25 14.47 1.39 -10.60
N SER A 26 14.68 2.67 -10.94
CA SER A 26 15.52 3.61 -10.20
C SER A 26 14.73 4.48 -9.21
N ALA A 27 13.44 4.20 -9.00
CA ALA A 27 12.65 4.88 -7.97
C ALA A 27 13.09 4.41 -6.57
N HIS A 28 13.35 5.36 -5.67
CA HIS A 28 13.82 5.11 -4.33
C HIS A 28 12.88 5.72 -3.29
N CYS A 29 12.34 4.88 -2.42
CA CYS A 29 11.55 5.30 -1.26
C CYS A 29 12.49 5.80 -0.17
N LEU A 30 12.58 7.11 0.06
CA LEU A 30 13.46 7.69 1.07
C LEU A 30 12.87 7.57 2.49
N PHE A 31 11.55 7.60 2.60
CA PHE A 31 10.85 7.53 3.88
C PHE A 31 9.49 6.86 3.68
N ALA A 32 9.12 5.95 4.58
CA ALA A 32 7.78 5.38 4.61
C ALA A 32 7.27 5.32 6.05
N SER A 33 5.99 5.61 6.29
CA SER A 33 5.40 5.56 7.63
C SER A 33 4.09 4.78 7.62
N GLU A 34 3.92 3.87 8.57
CA GLU A 34 2.70 3.10 8.79
C GLU A 34 2.56 2.74 10.27
N ILE A 35 1.39 3.01 10.86
CA ILE A 35 1.12 2.78 12.28
C ILE A 35 0.47 1.40 12.56
N ASP A 36 -0.27 0.83 11.60
CA ASP A 36 -0.94 -0.46 11.76
C ASP A 36 0.06 -1.61 11.67
N SER A 37 0.32 -2.24 12.80
CA SER A 37 1.23 -3.40 12.92
C SER A 37 0.88 -4.56 11.97
N SER A 38 -0.38 -4.71 11.55
CA SER A 38 -0.74 -5.78 10.59
C SER A 38 -0.31 -5.40 9.18
N ALA A 39 -0.50 -4.14 8.78
CA ALA A 39 -0.06 -3.60 7.49
C ALA A 39 1.47 -3.58 7.39
N GLN A 40 2.16 -3.19 8.47
CA GLN A 40 3.62 -3.28 8.56
C GLN A 40 4.14 -4.69 8.25
N LYS A 41 3.49 -5.76 8.74
CA LYS A 41 3.89 -7.14 8.41
C LYS A 41 3.82 -7.41 6.91
N THR A 42 2.76 -6.96 6.24
CA THR A 42 2.60 -7.09 4.79
C THR A 42 3.64 -6.26 4.03
N TYR A 43 3.89 -5.04 4.49
CA TYR A 43 4.88 -4.14 3.89
C TYR A 43 6.28 -4.76 3.92
N HIS A 44 6.76 -5.20 5.09
CA HIS A 44 8.10 -5.78 5.24
C HIS A 44 8.32 -7.06 4.41
N LEU A 45 7.27 -7.86 4.17
CA LEU A 45 7.38 -9.04 3.30
C LEU A 45 7.69 -8.67 1.83
N ASN A 46 7.24 -7.50 1.39
CA ASN A 46 7.38 -7.03 0.01
C ASN A 46 8.55 -6.06 -0.16
N PHE A 47 8.90 -5.30 0.88
CA PHE A 47 9.96 -4.29 0.89
C PHE A 47 10.93 -4.48 2.09
N PRO A 48 11.59 -5.65 2.21
CA PRO A 48 12.37 -5.99 3.41
C PRO A 48 13.60 -5.09 3.65
N LYS A 49 14.02 -4.32 2.65
CA LYS A 49 15.16 -3.40 2.73
C LYS A 49 14.76 -1.97 3.08
N THR A 50 13.45 -1.68 3.12
CA THR A 50 12.95 -0.34 3.38
C THR A 50 12.67 -0.20 4.86
N LEU A 51 13.27 0.82 5.48
CA LEU A 51 12.93 1.20 6.84
C LEU A 51 11.51 1.79 6.86
N LEU A 52 10.64 1.19 7.66
CA LEU A 52 9.26 1.61 7.85
C LEU A 52 9.11 2.26 9.23
N PHE A 53 8.81 3.55 9.23
CA PHE A 53 8.60 4.34 10.43
C PHE A 53 7.18 4.14 10.98
N GLY A 54 7.01 4.35 12.27
CA GLY A 54 5.74 4.18 12.97
C GLY A 54 4.84 5.40 12.84
N ASP A 55 4.24 5.81 13.96
CA ASP A 55 3.29 6.93 14.06
C ASP A 55 3.92 8.26 13.61
N ILE A 56 3.46 8.78 12.47
CA ILE A 56 3.96 10.04 11.90
C ILE A 56 3.64 11.27 12.75
N THR A 57 2.74 11.17 13.73
CA THR A 57 2.40 12.29 14.62
C THR A 57 3.51 12.57 15.65
N LEU A 58 4.42 11.62 15.86
CA LEU A 58 5.54 11.75 16.79
C LEU A 58 6.70 12.56 16.20
N LYS A 59 7.26 13.47 17.01
CA LYS A 59 8.36 14.35 16.59
C LYS A 59 9.58 13.55 16.16
N GLU A 60 9.93 12.49 16.89
CA GLU A 60 11.06 11.63 16.53
C GLU A 60 10.89 10.94 15.17
N MET A 61 9.66 10.69 14.70
CA MET A 61 9.41 10.14 13.37
C MET A 61 9.52 11.23 12.30
N GLN A 62 8.98 12.42 12.57
CA GLN A 62 9.02 13.55 11.65
C GLN A 62 10.45 14.06 11.39
N ASP A 63 11.32 14.00 12.39
CA ASP A 63 12.72 14.41 12.25
C ASP A 63 13.53 13.52 11.29
N ASN A 64 13.00 12.35 10.93
CA ASN A 64 13.58 11.45 9.92
C ASN A 64 13.09 11.74 8.48
N ILE A 65 12.12 12.64 8.27
CA ILE A 65 11.62 12.97 6.94
C ILE A 65 12.69 13.78 6.18
N PRO A 66 13.11 13.36 4.99
CA PRO A 66 14.09 14.10 4.21
C PRO A 66 13.53 15.46 3.75
N GLN A 67 14.38 16.48 3.74
CA GLN A 67 14.01 17.84 3.28
C GLN A 67 13.76 17.93 1.77
N HIS A 68 14.30 16.97 1.00
CA HIS A 68 14.19 16.94 -0.45
C HIS A 68 13.76 15.54 -0.93
N PHE A 69 12.70 15.52 -1.71
CA PHE A 69 12.18 14.37 -2.43
C PHE A 69 11.37 14.89 -3.63
N ASP A 70 11.21 14.09 -4.68
CA ASP A 70 10.45 14.51 -5.86
C ASP A 70 8.93 14.36 -5.66
N ILE A 71 8.51 13.34 -4.91
CA ILE A 71 7.08 12.99 -4.74
C ILE A 71 6.76 12.63 -3.29
N LEU A 72 5.65 13.17 -2.77
CA LEU A 72 4.99 12.70 -1.56
C LEU A 72 3.74 11.90 -1.92
N CYS A 73 3.70 10.64 -1.50
CA CYS A 73 2.50 9.81 -1.56
C CYS A 73 1.84 9.78 -0.18
N ALA A 74 0.51 9.86 -0.13
CA ALA A 74 -0.22 9.73 1.12
C ALA A 74 -1.59 9.08 0.91
N GLY A 75 -1.87 8.01 1.66
CA GLY A 75 -3.17 7.33 1.70
C GLY A 75 -3.88 7.56 3.03
N PHE A 76 -4.46 8.75 3.25
CA PHE A 76 -5.10 9.08 4.52
C PHE A 76 -6.23 8.10 4.88
N PRO A 77 -6.41 7.75 6.17
CA PRO A 77 -7.44 6.83 6.60
C PRO A 77 -8.84 7.38 6.29
N CYS A 78 -9.61 6.64 5.48
CA CYS A 78 -10.97 7.01 5.08
C CYS A 78 -12.04 6.64 6.13
N GLN A 79 -11.66 5.99 7.24
CA GLN A 79 -12.60 5.44 8.22
C GLN A 79 -13.51 6.51 8.88
N ALA A 80 -13.04 7.75 9.02
CA ALA A 80 -13.88 8.86 9.51
C ALA A 80 -14.96 9.29 8.49
N PHE A 81 -14.78 8.96 7.21
CA PHE A 81 -15.63 9.39 6.09
C PHE A 81 -16.52 8.26 5.53
N SER A 82 -16.27 6.99 5.90
CA SER A 82 -17.00 5.83 5.37
C SER A 82 -18.09 5.34 6.34
N ILE A 83 -19.34 5.34 5.88
CA ILE A 83 -20.51 4.81 6.61
C ILE A 83 -20.61 3.27 6.45
N ALA A 84 -19.92 2.68 5.47
CA ALA A 84 -19.93 1.25 5.22
C ALA A 84 -18.94 0.53 6.17
N GLY A 85 -19.48 -0.33 7.05
CA GLY A 85 -18.73 -1.08 8.06
C GLY A 85 -17.85 -2.23 7.52
N HIS A 86 -17.57 -3.23 8.37
CA HIS A 86 -16.67 -4.37 8.13
C HIS A 86 -17.22 -5.45 7.18
N ASN A 87 -17.81 -5.07 6.05
CA ASN A 87 -18.38 -6.01 5.09
C ASN A 87 -17.29 -6.68 4.26
N VAL A 88 -17.33 -8.01 4.20
CA VAL A 88 -16.46 -8.81 3.33
C VAL A 88 -17.24 -9.15 2.06
N PRO A 89 -16.67 -9.00 0.85
CA PRO A 89 -17.36 -9.35 -0.37
C PRO A 89 -17.78 -10.82 -0.40
N ILE A 90 -19.02 -11.07 -0.82
CA ILE A 90 -19.62 -12.40 -0.95
C ILE A 90 -19.88 -12.66 -2.43
N ILE A 91 -19.60 -13.88 -2.87
CA ILE A 91 -19.92 -14.37 -4.22
C ILE A 91 -20.77 -15.64 -4.14
N LYS A 92 -21.43 -15.96 -5.24
CA LYS A 92 -22.08 -17.25 -5.46
C LYS A 92 -21.33 -17.98 -6.57
N ASP A 93 -20.86 -19.19 -6.29
CA ASP A 93 -20.25 -20.10 -7.27
C ASP A 93 -21.05 -21.41 -7.36
N ASP A 94 -20.57 -22.36 -8.14
CA ASP A 94 -21.22 -23.67 -8.37
C ASP A 94 -21.40 -24.48 -7.08
N PHE A 95 -20.65 -24.14 -6.01
CA PHE A 95 -20.71 -24.81 -4.71
C PHE A 95 -21.53 -24.03 -3.67
N GLY A 96 -22.09 -22.88 -4.03
CA GLY A 96 -22.97 -22.08 -3.18
C GLY A 96 -22.43 -20.68 -2.89
N ILE A 97 -22.81 -20.12 -1.74
CA ILE A 97 -22.44 -18.77 -1.34
C ILE A 97 -21.18 -18.82 -0.47
N ARG A 98 -20.14 -18.07 -0.85
CA ARG A 98 -18.90 -17.95 -0.08
C ARG A 98 -18.35 -16.54 -0.07
N LYS A 99 -17.43 -16.26 0.86
CA LYS A 99 -16.64 -15.02 0.86
C LYS A 99 -15.55 -15.08 -0.20
N LEU A 100 -15.21 -13.93 -0.78
CA LEU A 100 -13.92 -13.79 -1.45
C LEU A 100 -12.81 -14.04 -0.43
N THR A 101 -11.78 -14.76 -0.85
CA THR A 101 -10.54 -14.94 -0.09
C THR A 101 -9.74 -13.63 -0.08
N PRO A 102 -8.85 -13.40 0.90
CA PRO A 102 -8.03 -12.20 0.90
C PRO A 102 -7.18 -12.06 -0.36
N ARG A 103 -6.65 -13.18 -0.88
CA ARG A 103 -5.92 -13.20 -2.16
C ARG A 103 -6.79 -12.71 -3.31
N GLU A 104 -8.03 -13.17 -3.43
CA GLU A 104 -8.96 -12.68 -4.46
C GLU A 104 -9.15 -11.16 -4.33
N CYS A 105 -9.35 -10.63 -3.12
CA CYS A 105 -9.49 -9.18 -2.89
C CYS A 105 -8.25 -8.39 -3.34
N PHE A 106 -7.03 -8.84 -2.99
CA PHE A 106 -5.79 -8.19 -3.46
C PHE A 106 -5.63 -8.28 -4.98
N ASN A 107 -6.03 -9.41 -5.60
CA ASN A 107 -6.00 -9.56 -7.04
C ASN A 107 -7.01 -8.62 -7.73
N PHE A 108 -8.19 -8.39 -7.14
CA PHE A 108 -9.16 -7.40 -7.65
C PHE A 108 -8.65 -5.97 -7.55
N GLN A 109 -7.87 -5.65 -6.51
CA GLN A 109 -7.10 -4.40 -6.43
C GLN A 109 -5.92 -4.35 -7.42
N GLY A 110 -5.69 -5.44 -8.17
CA GLY A 110 -4.71 -5.57 -9.23
C GLY A 110 -3.29 -5.91 -8.78
N TYR A 111 -3.08 -6.23 -7.49
CA TYR A 111 -1.77 -6.64 -7.01
C TYR A 111 -1.30 -7.93 -7.72
N PRO A 112 0.00 -8.03 -8.06
CA PRO A 112 0.52 -9.23 -8.71
C PRO A 112 0.45 -10.43 -7.75
N LYS A 113 0.31 -11.65 -8.30
CA LYS A 113 0.32 -12.90 -7.51
C LYS A 113 1.58 -13.07 -6.65
N SER A 114 2.69 -12.47 -7.08
CA SER A 114 3.96 -12.45 -6.34
C SER A 114 3.96 -11.52 -5.12
N PHE A 115 2.97 -10.63 -4.98
CA PHE A 115 2.82 -9.75 -3.81
C PHE A 115 2.46 -10.60 -2.59
N LYS A 116 3.31 -10.61 -1.58
CA LYS A 116 3.22 -11.53 -0.44
C LYS A 116 2.22 -11.03 0.59
N LEU A 117 1.45 -11.96 1.16
CA LEU A 117 0.54 -11.70 2.28
C LEU A 117 1.03 -12.49 3.50
N PRO A 118 1.04 -11.89 4.71
CA PRO A 118 1.48 -12.57 5.92
C PRO A 118 0.43 -13.57 6.40
N ASN A 119 0.88 -14.56 7.19
CA ASN A 119 -0.02 -15.46 7.91
C ASN A 119 -0.61 -14.77 9.15
N ILE A 120 -1.69 -14.02 8.95
CA ILE A 120 -2.46 -13.32 10.00
C ILE A 120 -3.96 -13.54 9.77
N ALA A 121 -4.79 -13.08 10.72
CA ALA A 121 -6.24 -13.21 10.61
C ALA A 121 -6.79 -12.60 9.29
N ASN A 122 -7.66 -13.36 8.61
CA ASN A 122 -8.27 -12.92 7.35
C ASN A 122 -8.99 -11.57 7.47
N SER A 123 -9.59 -11.26 8.62
CA SER A 123 -10.21 -9.96 8.88
C SER A 123 -9.24 -8.79 8.71
N LYS A 124 -7.99 -8.94 9.17
CA LYS A 124 -6.94 -7.94 8.98
C LYS A 124 -6.52 -7.83 7.52
N LEU A 125 -6.42 -8.96 6.81
CA LEU A 125 -6.11 -8.94 5.38
C LEU A 125 -7.23 -8.31 4.53
N TYR A 126 -8.50 -8.52 4.87
CA TYR A 126 -9.62 -7.84 4.20
C TYR A 126 -9.57 -6.33 4.43
N MET A 127 -9.30 -5.90 5.66
CA MET A 127 -9.13 -4.48 5.98
C MET A 127 -7.96 -3.87 5.20
N GLN A 128 -6.83 -4.58 5.10
CA GLN A 128 -5.69 -4.15 4.30
C GLN A 128 -6.01 -4.05 2.81
N ALA A 129 -6.74 -5.02 2.24
CA ALA A 129 -7.15 -4.98 0.84
C ALA A 129 -8.10 -3.80 0.57
N GLY A 130 -9.06 -3.56 1.46
CA GLY A 130 -10.04 -2.48 1.36
C GLY A 130 -9.44 -1.09 1.53
N ASN A 131 -8.49 -0.93 2.46
CA ASN A 131 -7.77 0.33 2.67
C ASN A 131 -6.65 0.57 1.64
N SER A 132 -6.38 -0.40 0.76
CA SER A 132 -5.34 -0.28 -0.23
C SER A 132 -5.76 0.57 -1.43
N ILE A 133 -4.75 1.09 -2.13
CA ILE A 133 -4.91 1.66 -3.47
C ILE A 133 -5.17 0.56 -4.51
N THR A 134 -5.81 0.94 -5.61
CA THR A 134 -5.92 0.10 -6.80
C THR A 134 -4.63 0.20 -7.62
N TYR A 135 -3.77 -0.83 -7.53
CA TYR A 135 -2.40 -0.81 -8.04
C TYR A 135 -2.27 -0.46 -9.54
N PRO A 136 -3.06 -1.01 -10.47
CA PRO A 136 -2.92 -0.70 -11.89
C PRO A 136 -3.17 0.77 -12.21
N LEU A 137 -4.10 1.41 -11.49
CA LEU A 137 -4.39 2.83 -11.65
C LEU A 137 -3.21 3.67 -11.19
N VAL A 138 -2.73 3.44 -9.97
CA VAL A 138 -1.60 4.19 -9.40
C VAL A 138 -0.32 3.97 -10.19
N LYS A 139 -0.07 2.76 -10.71
CA LYS A 139 1.07 2.50 -11.60
C LYS A 139 0.98 3.31 -12.90
N LYS A 140 -0.21 3.42 -13.50
CA LYS A 140 -0.40 4.27 -14.69
C LYS A 140 -0.14 5.74 -14.37
N ILE A 141 -0.65 6.24 -13.24
CA ILE A 141 -0.39 7.60 -12.77
C ILE A 141 1.12 7.83 -12.57
N ALA A 142 1.81 6.89 -11.91
CA ALA A 142 3.26 6.95 -11.70
C ALA A 142 4.02 7.02 -13.04
N ASN A 143 3.61 6.25 -14.05
CA ASN A 143 4.20 6.32 -15.39
C ASN A 143 4.02 7.69 -16.05
N GLU A 144 2.86 8.34 -15.88
CA GLU A 144 2.63 9.69 -16.43
C GLU A 144 3.43 10.75 -15.69
N ILE A 145 3.53 10.66 -14.36
CA ILE A 145 4.37 11.57 -13.56
C ILE A 145 5.84 11.48 -14.00
N LEU A 146 6.34 10.28 -14.26
CA LEU A 146 7.72 10.06 -14.73
C LEU A 146 8.03 10.69 -16.10
N LYS A 147 7.02 11.05 -16.91
CA LYS A 147 7.24 11.72 -18.20
C LYS A 147 7.44 13.23 -18.06
N VAL A 148 6.96 13.81 -16.96
CA VAL A 148 7.00 15.27 -16.74
C VAL A 148 8.13 15.69 -15.78
N LEU A 149 8.77 14.73 -15.10
CA LEU A 149 9.92 14.93 -14.21
C LEU A 149 11.27 14.64 -14.90
#